data_AF-A0A524CH77-F1
#
_entry.id   AF-A0A524CH77-F1
#
_cell.length_a   1.000
_cell.length_b   1.000
_cell.length_c   1.000
_cell.angle_alpha   90.00
_cell.angle_beta   90.00
_cell.angle_gamma   90.00
#
_symmetry.space_group_name_H-M   'P 1'
#
loop_
_entity.id
_entity.type
_entity.pdbx_description
1 polymer ?
#
loop_
_entity_poly.entity_id
_entity_poly.type
_entity_poly.pdbx_seq_one_letter_code
_entity_poly.pdbx_strand_id
1 'polypeptide(L)'
;MTITRKAAHAGSFYPRYKPDLLRAIEGSFLNERFGPGELPKSLDKEGRTIIGGISPHAGYTYSGPAAAYTYLNLFKERIPDTIIILGTDHVGYGSIALMKEGKWETPLGDLEIDSKLANDILELSDLVKS
;
A
#
# COMPACT_ATOMS: atom_id res chain seq x y z
N MET A 1 -15.20 -19.45 6.62
CA MET A 1 -13.89 -19.39 5.94
C MET A 1 -13.59 -17.94 5.65
N THR A 2 -12.41 -17.43 6.02
CA THR A 2 -12.04 -16.03 5.74
C THR A 2 -11.58 -15.88 4.30
N ILE A 3 -12.17 -14.96 3.55
CA ILE A 3 -11.78 -14.65 2.17
C ILE A 3 -10.35 -14.08 2.18
N THR A 4 -9.46 -14.63 1.36
CA THR A 4 -8.06 -14.19 1.28
C THR A 4 -7.72 -13.81 -0.16
N ARG A 5 -7.40 -12.53 -0.38
CA ARG A 5 -6.87 -12.04 -1.67
C ARG A 5 -5.38 -12.36 -1.73
N LYS A 6 -4.98 -13.23 -2.66
CA LYS A 6 -3.59 -13.67 -2.82
C LYS A 6 -2.69 -12.58 -3.39
N ALA A 7 -1.41 -12.60 -3.03
CA ALA A 7 -0.38 -11.73 -3.57
C ALA A 7 -0.01 -12.11 -5.02
N ALA A 8 -0.95 -11.89 -5.96
CA ALA A 8 -0.86 -12.42 -7.33
C ALA A 8 0.37 -11.94 -8.13
N HIS A 9 0.93 -10.79 -7.78
CA HIS A 9 2.11 -10.20 -8.46
C HIS A 9 3.44 -10.43 -7.72
N ALA A 10 3.42 -11.16 -6.59
CA ALA A 10 4.63 -11.55 -5.88
C ALA A 10 5.47 -12.52 -6.73
N GLY A 11 6.74 -12.19 -6.92
CA GLY A 11 7.67 -12.92 -7.78
C GLY A 11 7.79 -12.37 -9.20
N SER A 12 6.98 -11.40 -9.61
CA SER A 12 7.08 -10.73 -10.90
C SER A 12 7.28 -9.22 -10.77
N PHE A 13 6.41 -8.51 -10.03
CA PHE A 13 6.52 -7.06 -9.83
C PHE A 13 7.43 -6.70 -8.65
N TYR A 14 7.49 -7.58 -7.67
CA TYR A 14 8.30 -7.45 -6.47
C TYR A 14 8.69 -8.84 -5.95
N PRO A 15 9.76 -8.98 -5.16
CA PRO A 15 10.19 -10.29 -4.68
C PRO A 15 9.13 -11.01 -3.84
N ARG A 16 9.01 -12.33 -4.02
CA ARG A 16 8.06 -13.17 -3.26
C ARG A 16 8.54 -13.50 -1.86
N TYR A 17 9.85 -13.64 -1.66
CA TYR A 17 10.40 -14.04 -0.37
C TYR A 17 10.66 -12.83 0.51
N LYS A 18 10.23 -12.90 1.77
CA LYS A 18 10.34 -11.81 2.75
C LYS A 18 11.73 -11.15 2.81
N PRO A 19 12.85 -11.89 2.92
CA PRO A 19 14.17 -11.26 2.99
C PRO A 19 14.52 -10.48 1.73
N ASP A 20 14.15 -10.99 0.56
CA ASP A 20 14.43 -10.36 -0.73
C ASP A 20 13.57 -9.10 -0.92
N LEU A 21 12.31 -9.17 -0.49
CA LEU A 21 11.40 -8.03 -0.52
C LEU A 21 11.91 -6.91 0.38
N LEU A 22 12.34 -7.21 1.60
CA LEU A 22 12.91 -6.22 2.51
C LEU A 22 14.14 -5.55 1.92
N ARG A 23 15.07 -6.33 1.33
CA ARG A 23 16.24 -5.76 0.64
C ARG A 23 15.85 -4.87 -0.54
N ALA A 24 14.83 -5.25 -1.32
CA ALA A 24 14.36 -4.42 -2.44
C ALA A 24 13.71 -3.11 -1.96
N ILE A 25 12.98 -3.14 -0.85
CA ILE A 25 12.40 -1.95 -0.21
C ILE A 25 13.51 -1.06 0.31
N GLU A 26 14.43 -1.58 1.13
CA GLU A 26 15.58 -0.83 1.66
C GLU A 26 16.42 -0.21 0.53
N GLY A 27 16.72 -0.98 -0.52
CA GLY A 27 17.44 -0.48 -1.69
C GLY A 27 16.70 0.63 -2.44
N SER A 28 15.36 0.66 -2.39
CA SER A 28 14.58 1.76 -2.96
C SER A 28 14.72 3.05 -2.14
N PHE A 29 14.71 2.94 -0.81
CA PHE A 29 14.92 4.06 0.10
C PHE A 29 16.35 4.61 0.03
N LEU A 30 17.35 3.72 0.02
CA LEU A 30 18.77 4.06 0.01
C LEU A 30 19.30 4.45 -1.39
N ASN A 31 18.46 4.47 -2.43
CA ASN A 31 18.89 4.87 -3.76
C ASN A 31 19.18 6.38 -3.80
N GLU A 32 20.45 6.77 -3.91
CA GLU A 32 20.87 8.19 -3.89
C GLU A 32 20.47 8.98 -5.15
N ARG A 33 20.19 8.29 -6.27
CA ARG A 33 19.91 8.96 -7.56
C ARG A 33 18.42 9.20 -7.78
N PHE A 34 17.59 8.25 -7.39
CA PHE A 34 16.16 8.23 -7.72
C PHE A 34 15.26 8.03 -6.50
N GLY A 35 15.83 7.78 -5.33
CA GLY A 35 15.15 7.66 -4.06
C GLY A 35 15.64 8.68 -3.05
N PRO A 36 15.13 8.64 -1.82
CA PRO A 36 15.45 9.66 -0.82
C PRO A 36 16.87 9.57 -0.24
N GLY A 37 17.58 8.45 -0.44
CA GLY A 37 18.92 8.23 0.13
C GLY A 37 18.92 7.97 1.65
N GLU A 38 17.75 7.79 2.27
CA GLU A 38 17.60 7.53 3.69
C GLU A 38 16.50 6.51 3.98
N LEU A 39 16.69 5.70 5.02
CA LEU A 39 15.65 4.79 5.51
C LEU A 39 14.56 5.56 6.25
N PRO A 40 13.29 5.11 6.17
CA PRO A 40 12.20 5.76 6.87
C PRO A 40 12.34 5.53 8.37
N LYS A 41 12.26 6.62 9.14
CA LYS A 41 12.19 6.58 10.60
C LYS A 41 10.87 7.19 11.04
N SER A 42 10.07 6.41 11.76
CA SER A 42 8.85 6.95 12.35
C SER A 42 9.21 8.00 13.40
N LEU A 43 8.57 9.16 13.28
CA LEU A 43 8.61 10.18 14.32
C LEU A 43 7.43 10.05 15.29
N ASP A 44 6.49 9.14 14.99
CA ASP A 44 5.25 8.85 15.71
C ASP A 44 4.62 10.10 16.34
N LYS A 45 4.36 11.08 15.48
CA LYS A 45 3.79 12.36 15.89
C LYS A 45 2.42 12.13 16.55
N GLU A 46 1.99 13.06 17.38
CA GLU A 46 0.65 12.98 18.00
C GLU A 46 -0.50 13.00 16.97
N GLY A 47 -0.27 13.62 15.81
CA GLY A 47 -1.24 13.72 14.72
C GLY A 47 -0.61 13.58 13.33
N ARG A 48 -1.46 13.62 12.31
CA ARG A 48 -1.06 13.64 10.90
C ARG A 48 -1.43 14.98 10.26
N THR A 49 -0.45 15.63 9.66
CA THR A 49 -0.66 16.77 8.76
C THR A 49 -0.70 16.31 7.30
N ILE A 50 0.08 15.28 6.97
CA ILE A 50 0.05 14.61 5.67
C ILE A 50 -0.95 13.45 5.77
N ILE A 51 -2.13 13.63 5.18
CA ILE A 51 -3.23 12.65 5.25
C ILE A 51 -3.16 11.57 4.15
N GLY A 52 -2.37 11.77 3.10
CA GLY A 52 -2.25 10.85 1.98
C GLY A 52 -1.09 11.20 1.04
N GLY A 53 -0.88 10.36 0.03
CA GLY A 53 0.16 10.56 -0.97
C GLY A 53 -0.13 9.76 -2.25
N ILE A 54 0.52 10.17 -3.34
CA ILE A 54 0.45 9.48 -4.63
C ILE A 54 1.73 8.67 -4.80
N SER A 55 1.60 7.42 -5.23
CA SER A 55 2.74 6.54 -5.47
C SER A 55 2.57 5.83 -6.82
N PRO A 56 3.65 5.67 -7.61
CA PRO A 56 3.61 4.80 -8.77
C PRO A 56 3.41 3.33 -8.35
N HIS A 57 2.90 2.51 -9.27
CA HIS A 57 2.57 1.10 -9.04
C HIS A 57 3.24 0.13 -10.04
N ALA A 58 4.28 0.58 -10.75
CA ALA A 58 5.09 -0.31 -11.59
C ALA A 58 5.91 -1.28 -10.71
N GLY A 59 6.61 -2.23 -11.34
CA GLY A 59 7.51 -3.13 -10.62
C GLY A 59 8.58 -2.37 -9.82
N TYR A 60 8.97 -2.91 -8.65
CA TYR A 60 9.85 -2.22 -7.69
C TYR A 60 11.19 -1.79 -8.29
N THR A 61 11.74 -2.57 -9.22
CA THR A 61 12.97 -2.22 -9.95
C THR A 61 12.86 -0.89 -10.69
N TYR A 62 11.67 -0.53 -11.17
CA TYR A 62 11.44 0.68 -11.98
C TYR A 62 10.96 1.85 -11.13
N SER A 63 10.02 1.61 -10.22
CA SER A 63 9.33 2.69 -9.51
C SER A 63 9.54 2.71 -8.01
N GLY A 64 10.24 1.73 -7.44
CA GLY A 64 10.51 1.65 -6.00
C GLY A 64 11.17 2.91 -5.45
N PRO A 65 12.28 3.40 -6.03
CA PRO A 65 12.93 4.63 -5.55
C PRO A 65 12.01 5.86 -5.57
N ALA A 66 11.23 6.04 -6.63
CA ALA A 66 10.28 7.15 -6.71
C ALA A 66 9.16 7.03 -5.66
N ALA A 67 8.62 5.82 -5.46
CA ALA A 67 7.62 5.53 -4.42
C ALA A 67 8.15 5.80 -3.01
N ALA A 68 9.45 5.54 -2.77
CA ALA A 68 10.08 5.70 -1.46
C ALA A 68 9.98 7.14 -0.92
N TYR A 69 9.98 8.18 -1.75
CA TYR A 69 9.76 9.56 -1.30
C TYR A 69 8.39 9.75 -0.64
N THR A 70 7.33 9.20 -1.23
CA THR A 70 5.98 9.30 -0.69
C THR A 70 5.89 8.57 0.65
N TYR A 71 6.36 7.31 0.69
CA TYR A 71 6.32 6.53 1.91
C TYR A 71 7.21 7.10 3.02
N LEU A 72 8.39 7.64 2.71
CA LEU A 72 9.26 8.30 3.68
C LEU A 72 8.55 9.44 4.40
N ASN A 73 7.86 10.31 3.65
CA ASN A 73 7.15 11.45 4.25
C ASN A 73 5.92 11.00 5.04
N LEU A 74 5.19 10.00 4.58
CA LEU A 74 4.06 9.43 5.32
C LEU A 74 4.51 8.75 6.63
N PHE A 75 5.67 8.09 6.62
CA PHE A 75 6.21 7.40 7.79
C PHE A 75 6.73 8.37 8.85
N LYS A 76 7.06 9.63 8.48
CA LYS A 76 7.45 10.70 9.41
C LYS A 76 6.26 11.25 10.22
N GLU A 77 5.02 10.87 9.90
CA GLU A 77 3.81 11.28 10.64
C GLU A 77 3.36 10.18 11.62
N ARG A 78 2.26 10.42 12.35
CA ARG A 78 1.57 9.34 13.10
C ARG A 78 1.23 8.18 12.17
N ILE A 79 1.45 6.95 12.62
CA ILE A 79 1.05 5.75 11.87
C ILE A 79 -0.46 5.56 12.03
N PRO A 80 -1.23 5.48 10.92
CA PRO A 80 -2.68 5.26 11.00
C PRO A 80 -3.00 3.79 11.28
N ASP A 81 -4.11 3.55 11.99
CA ASP A 81 -4.64 2.20 12.22
C ASP A 81 -5.22 1.58 10.93
N THR A 82 -5.81 2.41 10.06
CA THR A 82 -6.41 2.00 8.79
C THR A 82 -5.88 2.85 7.63
N ILE A 83 -5.56 2.21 6.51
CA ILE A 83 -5.09 2.87 5.27
C ILE A 83 -6.07 2.55 4.13
N ILE A 84 -6.52 3.60 3.42
CA ILE A 84 -7.30 3.45 2.19
C ILE A 84 -6.35 3.54 1.00
N ILE A 85 -6.35 2.51 0.15
CA ILE A 85 -5.56 2.48 -1.09
C ILE A 85 -6.50 2.59 -2.27
N LEU A 86 -6.39 3.68 -3.03
CA LEU A 86 -7.14 3.90 -4.27
C LEU A 86 -6.26 3.53 -5.46
N GLY A 87 -6.71 2.54 -6.24
CA GLY A 87 -6.04 2.08 -7.45
C GLY A 87 -6.89 2.29 -8.69
N THR A 88 -6.23 2.45 -9.85
CA THR A 88 -6.91 2.46 -11.13
C THR A 88 -7.21 1.04 -11.60
N ASP A 89 -8.32 0.88 -12.28
CA ASP A 89 -8.68 -0.36 -12.95
C ASP A 89 -8.04 -0.42 -14.35
N HIS A 90 -7.20 -1.43 -14.57
CA HIS A 90 -6.55 -1.70 -15.86
C HIS A 90 -7.32 -2.73 -16.72
N VAL A 91 -8.40 -3.32 -16.18
CA VAL A 91 -9.19 -4.37 -16.83
C VAL A 91 -10.47 -3.80 -17.46
N GLY A 92 -10.95 -2.64 -17.01
CA GLY A 92 -12.09 -1.95 -17.61
C GLY A 92 -13.46 -2.38 -17.06
N TYR A 93 -13.52 -2.79 -15.79
CA TYR A 93 -14.72 -3.03 -15.01
C TYR A 93 -15.68 -1.82 -14.96
N GLY A 94 -15.17 -0.61 -15.12
CA GLY A 94 -16.00 0.60 -15.33
C GLY A 94 -16.76 1.08 -14.08
N SER A 95 -16.38 0.61 -12.88
CA SER A 95 -16.90 1.12 -11.60
C SER A 95 -15.85 0.99 -10.50
N ILE A 96 -16.09 1.66 -9.37
CA ILE A 96 -15.21 1.57 -8.19
C ILE A 96 -15.61 0.33 -7.38
N ALA A 97 -14.67 -0.58 -7.19
CA ALA A 97 -14.86 -1.80 -6.43
C ALA A 97 -14.14 -1.75 -5.08
N LEU A 98 -14.73 -2.37 -4.06
CA LEU A 98 -14.18 -2.46 -2.70
C LEU A 98 -14.33 -3.87 -2.14
N MET A 99 -13.24 -4.44 -1.63
CA MET A 99 -13.30 -5.68 -0.85
C MET A 99 -13.81 -5.36 0.56
N LYS A 100 -15.00 -5.84 0.92
CA LYS A 100 -15.68 -5.47 2.17
C LYS A 100 -15.23 -6.23 3.43
N GLU A 101 -14.62 -7.39 3.27
CA GLU A 101 -14.19 -8.26 4.38
C GLU A 101 -13.07 -9.20 3.94
N GLY A 102 -12.41 -9.82 4.92
CA GLY A 102 -11.32 -10.77 4.70
C GLY A 102 -9.95 -10.09 4.80
N LYS A 103 -8.97 -10.63 4.07
CA LYS A 103 -7.58 -10.18 4.17
C LYS A 103 -6.84 -10.16 2.85
N TRP A 104 -5.82 -9.30 2.76
CA TRP A 104 -4.85 -9.26 1.69
C TRP A 104 -3.56 -9.95 2.12
N GLU A 105 -3.20 -11.01 1.42
CA GLU A 105 -1.92 -11.68 1.62
C GLU A 105 -0.79 -10.77 1.09
N THR A 106 0.29 -10.65 1.86
CA THR A 106 1.54 -10.03 1.41
C THR A 106 2.73 -10.92 1.83
N PRO A 107 3.89 -10.81 1.18
CA PRO A 107 5.09 -11.51 1.64
C PRO A 107 5.56 -11.13 3.05
N LEU A 108 5.08 -10.01 3.62
CA LEU A 108 5.42 -9.57 4.98
C LEU A 108 4.42 -10.05 6.04
N GLY A 109 3.28 -10.61 5.63
CA GLY A 109 2.16 -11.00 6.48
C GLY A 109 0.83 -10.61 5.86
N ASP A 110 -0.25 -11.14 6.41
CA ASP A 110 -1.59 -10.78 5.96
C ASP A 110 -2.02 -9.42 6.54
N LEU A 111 -2.76 -8.64 5.75
CA LEU A 111 -3.39 -7.39 6.15
C LEU A 111 -4.91 -7.58 6.20
N GLU A 112 -5.51 -7.38 7.36
CA GLU A 112 -6.96 -7.47 7.53
C GLU A 112 -7.67 -6.27 6.89
N ILE A 113 -8.81 -6.52 6.26
CA ILE A 113 -9.71 -5.46 5.82
C ILE A 113 -10.42 -4.89 7.04
N ASP A 114 -10.44 -3.56 7.17
CA ASP A 114 -11.31 -2.86 8.11
C ASP A 114 -12.77 -2.98 7.62
N SER A 115 -13.41 -4.10 7.96
CA SER A 115 -14.76 -4.41 7.50
C SER A 115 -15.78 -3.37 7.98
N LYS A 116 -15.55 -2.73 9.14
CA LYS A 116 -16.46 -1.68 9.61
C LYS A 116 -16.40 -0.50 8.66
N LEU A 117 -15.20 0.04 8.42
CA LEU A 117 -15.02 1.16 7.49
C LEU A 117 -15.48 0.81 6.07
N ALA A 118 -15.22 -0.41 5.60
CA ALA A 118 -15.61 -0.82 4.26
C ALA A 118 -17.13 -0.87 4.07
N ASN A 119 -17.87 -1.36 5.08
CA ASN A 119 -19.35 -1.32 5.05
C ASN A 119 -19.87 0.12 5.16
N ASP A 120 -19.29 0.94 6.05
CA ASP A 120 -19.66 2.36 6.15
C ASP A 120 -19.50 3.10 4.80
N ILE A 121 -18.43 2.80 4.02
CA ILE A 121 -18.24 3.35 2.67
C ILE A 121 -19.31 2.87 1.69
N LEU A 122 -19.64 1.57 1.69
CA LEU A 122 -20.65 1.00 0.79
C LEU A 122 -22.06 1.55 1.06
N GLU A 123 -22.38 1.79 2.33
CA GLU A 123 -23.68 2.36 2.72
C GLU A 123 -23.81 3.84 2.36
N LEU A 124 -22.71 4.61 2.47
CA LEU A 124 -22.73 6.06 2.26
C LEU A 124 -22.45 6.50 0.82
N SER A 125 -21.96 5.61 -0.06
CA SER A 125 -21.52 5.96 -1.41
C SER A 125 -22.28 5.19 -2.50
N ASP A 126 -23.03 5.92 -3.32
CA ASP A 126 -23.69 5.38 -4.52
C ASP A 126 -22.72 4.97 -5.64
N LEU A 127 -21.43 5.32 -5.52
CA LEU A 127 -20.39 5.07 -6.53
C LEU A 127 -19.65 3.74 -6.37
N VAL A 128 -19.65 3.16 -5.17
CA VAL A 128 -18.76 2.03 -4.81
C VAL A 128 -19.58 0.75 -4.74
N LYS A 129 -19.04 -0.33 -5.30
CA LYS A 129 -19.67 -1.65 -5.31
C LYS A 129 -18.76 -2.67 -4.62
N SER A 130 -19.36 -3.64 -3.93
CA SER A 130 -18.64 -4.75 -3.28
C SER A 130 -18.52 -5.96 -4.18
#